data_AF-D6STX2-F1
#
_entry.id   AF-D6STX2-F1
#
_cell.length_a   1.000
_cell.length_b   1.000
_cell.length_c   1.000
_cell.angle_alpha   90.00
_cell.angle_beta   90.00
_cell.angle_gamma   90.00
#
_symmetry.space_group_name_H-M   'P 1'
#
loop_
_entity.id
_entity.type
_entity.pdbx_description
1 polymer ?
#
loop_
_entity_poly.entity_id
_entity_poly.type
_entity_poly.pdbx_seq_one_letter_code
_entity_poly.pdbx_strand_id
1 'polypeptide(L)'
;MTQPASVIDLYDSLLAAEDERARARIIAGAFERLEDRYPELKDLATASGVRESELRLQKEIEQVRADLSKEIEKVRTELIREIEKLRADTSKEIAFGNQKILRWTTGLLFAQLAAIIAVIFGVGLM
;
A
#
# COMPACT_ATOMS: atom_id res chain seq x y z
N MET A 1 -29.33 38.24 -29.69
CA MET A 1 -29.54 38.58 -28.26
C MET A 1 -30.68 37.72 -27.74
N THR A 2 -30.39 36.52 -27.28
CA THR A 2 -31.38 35.59 -26.71
C THR A 2 -31.59 35.97 -25.25
N GLN A 3 -32.67 36.67 -24.94
CA GLN A 3 -33.05 36.96 -23.56
C GLN A 3 -33.19 35.63 -22.80
N PRO A 4 -32.52 35.46 -21.64
CA PRO A 4 -32.75 34.28 -20.82
C PRO A 4 -34.18 34.37 -20.32
N ALA A 5 -35.05 33.43 -20.71
CA ALA A 5 -36.37 33.29 -20.11
C ALA A 5 -36.18 33.29 -18.59
N SER A 6 -36.54 34.41 -17.97
CA SER A 6 -36.23 34.75 -16.60
C SER A 6 -37.19 33.99 -15.69
N VAL A 7 -36.75 33.65 -14.47
CA VAL A 7 -37.65 33.13 -13.43
C VAL A 7 -38.85 34.07 -13.22
N ILE A 8 -38.64 35.37 -13.48
CA ILE A 8 -39.68 36.40 -13.47
C ILE A 8 -40.70 36.19 -14.60
N ASP A 9 -40.27 35.85 -15.82
CA ASP A 9 -41.17 35.61 -16.95
C ASP A 9 -42.05 34.36 -16.72
N LEU A 10 -41.48 33.33 -16.08
CA LEU A 10 -42.23 32.15 -15.64
C LEU A 10 -43.25 32.51 -14.56
N TYR A 11 -42.84 33.33 -13.58
CA TYR A 11 -43.71 33.80 -12.51
C TYR A 11 -44.90 34.61 -13.05
N ASP A 12 -44.64 35.58 -13.93
CA ASP A 12 -45.69 36.41 -14.54
C ASP A 12 -46.64 35.57 -15.41
N SER A 13 -46.11 34.59 -16.15
CA SER A 13 -46.91 33.65 -16.95
C SER A 13 -47.80 32.77 -16.08
N LEU A 14 -47.35 32.38 -14.88
CA LEU A 14 -48.14 31.57 -13.95
C LEU A 14 -49.25 32.38 -13.25
N LEU A 15 -49.01 33.67 -12.99
CA LEU A 15 -50.03 34.58 -12.46
C LEU A 15 -51.11 34.92 -13.49
N ALA A 16 -50.74 35.02 -14.77
CA ALA A 16 -51.68 35.28 -15.86
C ALA A 16 -52.55 34.07 -16.26
N ALA A 17 -52.24 32.88 -15.75
CA ALA A 17 -52.94 31.65 -16.11
C ALA A 17 -54.24 31.48 -15.30
N GLU A 18 -55.37 31.51 -16.01
CA GLU A 18 -56.72 31.46 -15.43
C GLU A 18 -57.06 30.11 -14.77
N ASP A 19 -56.56 29.00 -15.31
CA ASP A 19 -56.85 27.65 -14.82
C ASP A 19 -55.60 26.85 -14.42
N GLU A 20 -55.82 25.81 -13.62
CA GLU A 20 -54.75 24.96 -13.10
C GLU A 20 -54.07 24.14 -14.21
N ARG A 21 -54.80 23.90 -15.30
CA ARG A 21 -54.30 23.16 -16.46
C ARG A 21 -53.36 24.01 -17.31
N ALA A 22 -53.64 25.31 -17.49
CA ALA A 22 -52.70 26.25 -18.12
C ALA A 22 -51.45 26.42 -17.27
N ARG A 23 -51.59 26.57 -15.94
CA ARG A 23 -50.44 26.60 -15.03
C ARG A 23 -49.57 25.35 -15.16
N ALA A 24 -50.18 24.17 -15.17
CA ALA A 24 -49.45 22.90 -15.33
C ALA A 24 -48.70 22.82 -16.68
N ARG A 25 -49.30 23.28 -17.79
CA ARG A 25 -48.62 23.35 -19.10
C ARG A 25 -47.45 24.31 -19.10
N ILE A 26 -47.60 25.48 -18.48
CA ILE A 26 -46.54 26.50 -18.40
C ILE A 26 -45.35 25.94 -17.61
N ILE A 27 -45.61 25.26 -16.48
CA ILE A 27 -44.58 24.57 -15.69
C ILE A 27 -43.89 23.48 -16.51
N ALA A 28 -44.65 22.61 -17.18
CA ALA A 28 -44.09 21.53 -17.99
C ALA A 28 -43.18 22.06 -19.11
N GLY A 29 -43.61 23.09 -19.85
CA GLY A 29 -42.80 23.72 -20.88
C GLY A 29 -41.58 24.49 -20.33
N ALA A 30 -41.64 24.97 -19.08
CA ALA A 30 -40.48 25.58 -18.43
C ALA A 30 -39.43 24.53 -18.04
N PHE A 31 -39.85 23.35 -17.58
CA PHE A 31 -38.96 22.21 -17.31
C PHE A 31 -38.32 21.67 -18.59
N GLU A 32 -39.08 21.54 -19.68
CA GLU A 32 -38.56 21.11 -20.98
C GLU A 32 -37.47 22.07 -21.50
N ARG A 33 -37.70 23.38 -21.39
CA ARG A 33 -36.68 24.41 -21.74
C ARG A 33 -35.45 24.41 -20.81
N LEU A 34 -35.62 24.01 -19.55
CA LEU A 34 -34.51 23.88 -18.60
C LEU A 34 -33.64 22.66 -18.94
N GLU A 35 -34.28 21.54 -19.28
CA GLU A 35 -33.63 20.29 -19.67
C GLU A 35 -32.83 20.44 -20.98
N ASP A 36 -33.40 21.10 -21.99
CA ASP A 36 -32.69 21.42 -23.24
C ASP A 36 -31.50 22.37 -23.03
N ARG A 37 -31.60 23.25 -22.04
CA ARG A 37 -30.57 24.26 -21.75
C ARG A 37 -29.41 23.71 -20.94
N TYR A 38 -29.67 22.72 -20.09
CA TYR A 38 -28.66 22.09 -19.24
C TYR A 38 -28.79 20.55 -19.31
N PRO A 39 -28.45 19.95 -20.46
CA PRO A 39 -28.49 18.50 -20.63
C PRO A 39 -27.56 17.76 -19.63
N GLU A 40 -26.50 18.45 -19.20
CA GLU A 40 -25.52 18.01 -18.21
C GLU A 40 -26.08 17.84 -16.77
N LEU A 41 -27.25 18.41 -16.45
CA LEU A 41 -27.90 18.16 -15.16
C LEU A 41 -28.23 16.68 -14.92
N LYS A 42 -28.37 15.89 -15.99
CA LYS A 42 -28.62 14.44 -15.92
C LYS A 42 -27.43 13.65 -15.40
N ASP A 43 -26.22 14.15 -15.65
CA ASP A 43 -24.96 13.49 -15.29
C ASP A 43 -24.34 14.09 -14.00
N LEU A 44 -24.99 15.09 -13.40
CA LEU A 44 -24.53 15.65 -12.14
C LEU A 44 -24.68 14.62 -11.00
N ALA A 45 -23.57 14.38 -10.32
CA ALA A 45 -23.57 13.60 -9.10
C ALA A 45 -24.49 14.28 -8.07
N THR A 46 -25.54 13.57 -7.65
CA THR A 46 -26.42 14.06 -6.59
C THR A 46 -25.64 14.12 -5.28
N ALA A 47 -26.04 15.01 -4.37
CA ALA A 47 -25.41 15.07 -3.04
C ALA A 47 -25.43 13.70 -2.32
N SER A 48 -26.46 12.88 -2.57
CA SER A 48 -26.53 11.50 -2.07
C SER A 48 -25.48 10.60 -2.72
N GLY A 49 -25.29 10.67 -4.04
CA GLY A 49 -24.30 9.86 -4.75
C GLY A 49 -22.86 10.20 -4.40
N VAL A 50 -22.58 11.49 -4.13
CA VAL A 50 -21.29 11.94 -3.59
C VAL A 50 -21.08 11.37 -2.20
N ARG A 51 -22.07 11.50 -1.30
CA ARG A 51 -21.98 10.96 0.06
C ARG A 51 -21.79 9.45 0.11
N GLU A 52 -22.48 8.71 -0.76
CA GLU A 52 -22.29 7.26 -0.89
C GLU A 52 -20.87 6.92 -1.35
N SER A 53 -20.36 7.66 -2.34
CA SER A 53 -18.99 7.48 -2.83
C SER A 53 -17.95 7.79 -1.76
N GLU A 54 -18.15 8.86 -0.98
CA GLU A 54 -17.29 9.19 0.17
C GLU A 54 -17.27 8.08 1.22
N LEU A 55 -18.44 7.54 1.59
CA LEU A 55 -18.54 6.44 2.56
C LEU A 55 -17.85 5.17 2.03
N ARG A 56 -18.03 4.85 0.75
CA ARG A 56 -17.36 3.72 0.11
C ARG A 56 -15.84 3.90 0.12
N LEU A 57 -15.36 5.08 -0.27
CA LEU A 57 -13.93 5.40 -0.26
C LEU A 57 -13.34 5.36 1.15
N GLN A 58 -14.04 5.86 2.17
CA GLN A 58 -13.59 5.74 3.56
C GLN A 58 -13.43 4.27 3.98
N LYS A 59 -14.38 3.41 3.60
CA LYS A 59 -14.29 1.97 3.87
C LYS A 59 -13.11 1.32 3.13
N GLU A 60 -12.90 1.64 1.86
CA GLU A 60 -11.77 1.14 1.07
C GLU A 60 -10.43 1.60 1.67
N ILE A 61 -10.33 2.85 2.10
CA ILE A 61 -9.14 3.38 2.77
C ILE A 61 -8.86 2.61 4.06
N GLU A 62 -9.88 2.37 4.89
CA GLU A 62 -9.70 1.63 6.14
C GLU A 62 -9.29 0.18 5.89
N GLN A 63 -9.88 -0.46 4.88
CA GLN A 63 -9.50 -1.81 4.47
C GLN A 63 -8.04 -1.87 4.01
N VAL A 64 -7.62 -0.96 3.12
CA VAL A 64 -6.24 -0.88 2.64
C VAL A 64 -5.27 -0.62 3.79
N ARG A 65 -5.62 0.25 4.75
CA ARG A 65 -4.79 0.49 5.95
C ARG A 65 -4.64 -0.76 6.81
N ALA A 66 -5.73 -1.50 7.02
CA ALA A 66 -5.71 -2.74 7.80
C ALA A 66 -4.86 -3.82 7.11
N ASP A 67 -5.01 -3.98 5.80
CA ASP A 67 -4.25 -4.97 5.02
C ASP A 67 -2.76 -4.62 4.99
N LEU A 68 -2.42 -3.35 4.75
CA LEU A 68 -1.03 -2.88 4.81
C LEU A 68 -0.40 -3.09 6.19
N SER A 69 -1.15 -2.84 7.27
CA SER A 69 -0.66 -3.08 8.64
C SER A 69 -0.33 -4.55 8.88
N LYS A 70 -1.15 -5.47 8.37
CA LYS A 70 -0.88 -6.92 8.45
C LYS A 70 0.34 -7.32 7.63
N GLU A 71 0.48 -6.79 6.41
CA GLU A 71 1.62 -7.08 5.55
C GLU A 71 2.93 -6.59 6.19
N ILE A 72 2.93 -5.38 6.77
CA ILE A 72 4.09 -4.85 7.51
C ILE A 72 4.48 -5.78 8.65
N GLU A 73 3.52 -6.23 9.47
CA GLU A 73 3.83 -7.11 10.61
C GLU A 73 4.33 -8.49 10.16
N LYS A 74 3.78 -9.01 9.06
CA LYS A 74 4.24 -10.25 8.45
C LYS A 74 5.68 -10.13 7.97
N VAL A 75 5.99 -9.11 7.18
CA VAL A 75 7.36 -8.85 6.67
C VAL A 75 8.33 -8.65 7.84
N ARG A 76 7.93 -7.89 8.86
CA ARG A 76 8.75 -7.69 10.06
C ARG A 76 9.06 -9.01 10.78
N THR A 77 8.07 -9.86 10.95
CA THR A 77 8.25 -11.17 11.59
C THR A 77 9.14 -12.09 10.75
N GLU A 78 8.96 -12.10 9.43
CA GLU A 78 9.80 -12.86 8.50
C GLU A 78 11.27 -12.40 8.55
N LEU A 79 11.51 -11.09 8.52
CA LEU A 79 12.85 -10.51 8.64
C LEU A 79 13.53 -10.87 9.97
N ILE A 80 12.81 -10.82 11.09
CA ILE A 80 13.38 -11.22 12.39
C ILE A 80 13.84 -12.68 12.35
N ARG A 81 13.02 -13.58 11.81
CA ARG A 81 13.38 -15.00 11.67
C ARG A 81 14.58 -15.21 10.75
N GLU A 82 14.65 -14.50 9.64
CA GLU A 82 15.77 -14.59 8.71
C GLU A 82 17.07 -14.11 9.34
N ILE A 83 17.02 -13.00 10.10
CA ILE A 83 18.18 -12.48 10.83
C ILE A 83 18.64 -13.49 11.90
N GLU A 84 17.72 -14.06 12.67
CA GLU A 84 18.05 -15.08 13.67
C GLU A 84 18.69 -16.33 13.03
N LYS A 85 18.14 -16.78 11.90
CA LYS A 85 18.68 -17.89 11.13
C LYS A 85 20.09 -17.59 10.62
N LEU A 86 20.30 -16.44 9.98
CA LEU A 86 21.62 -16.03 9.49
C LEU A 86 22.65 -15.94 10.63
N ARG A 87 22.24 -15.43 11.80
CA ARG A 87 23.09 -15.36 12.98
C ARG A 87 23.48 -16.75 13.50
N ALA A 88 22.51 -17.67 13.54
CA ALA A 88 22.76 -19.05 13.95
C ALA A 88 23.69 -19.78 12.97
N ASP A 89 23.44 -19.64 11.66
CA ASP A 89 24.26 -20.26 10.62
C ASP A 89 25.69 -19.70 10.63
N THR A 90 25.85 -18.37 10.73
CA THR A 90 27.16 -17.72 10.87
C THR A 90 27.90 -18.21 12.12
N SER A 91 27.20 -18.36 13.25
CA SER A 91 27.81 -18.88 14.48
C SER A 91 28.31 -20.32 14.33
N LYS A 92 27.56 -21.17 13.62
CA LYS A 92 27.98 -22.55 13.30
C LYS A 92 29.19 -22.57 12.39
N GLU A 93 29.20 -21.74 11.34
CA GLU A 93 30.34 -21.65 10.41
C GLU A 93 31.62 -21.20 11.12
N ILE A 94 31.52 -20.20 12.01
CA ILE A 94 32.63 -19.76 12.84
C ILE A 94 33.11 -20.89 13.76
N ALA A 95 32.21 -21.60 14.44
CA ALA A 95 32.57 -22.71 15.32
C ALA A 95 33.28 -23.84 14.56
N PHE A 96 32.75 -24.21 13.40
CA PHE A 96 33.36 -25.20 12.51
C PHE A 96 34.74 -24.75 12.01
N GLY A 97 34.87 -23.48 11.61
CA GLY A 97 36.13 -22.87 11.21
C GLY A 97 37.18 -22.92 12.33
N ASN A 98 36.79 -22.52 13.55
CA ASN A 98 37.65 -22.58 14.73
C ASN A 98 38.11 -24.01 15.04
N GLN A 99 37.21 -25.00 14.97
CA GLN A 99 37.56 -26.40 15.17
C GLN A 99 38.54 -26.90 14.10
N LYS A 100 38.34 -26.51 12.83
CA LYS A 100 39.24 -26.86 11.73
C LYS A 100 40.63 -26.26 11.94
N ILE A 101 40.71 -24.99 12.31
CA ILE A 101 41.98 -24.29 12.60
C ILE A 101 42.68 -24.97 13.78
N LEU A 102 41.96 -25.25 14.87
CA LEU A 102 42.53 -25.90 16.04
C LEU A 102 43.15 -27.25 15.69
N ARG A 103 42.43 -28.10 14.92
CA ARG A 103 42.94 -29.40 14.48
C ARG A 103 44.21 -29.28 13.65
N TRP A 104 44.27 -28.31 12.72
CA TRP A 104 45.47 -28.06 11.91
C TRP A 104 46.64 -27.54 12.75
N THR A 105 46.41 -26.58 13.65
CA THR A 105 47.44 -26.03 14.53
C THR A 105 48.01 -27.11 15.45
N THR A 106 47.17 -27.97 16.02
CA THR A 106 47.62 -29.11 16.83
C THR A 106 48.51 -30.04 16.02
N GLY A 107 48.09 -30.41 14.80
CA GLY A 107 48.91 -31.24 13.91
C GLY A 107 50.26 -30.61 13.56
N LEU A 108 50.28 -29.30 13.29
CA LEU A 108 51.49 -28.54 13.03
C LEU A 108 52.44 -28.54 14.24
N LEU A 109 51.92 -28.31 15.45
CA LEU A 109 52.72 -28.34 16.68
C LEU A 109 53.36 -29.71 16.92
N PHE A 110 52.64 -30.81 16.66
CA PHE A 110 53.19 -32.16 16.75
C PHE A 110 54.30 -32.40 15.71
N ALA A 111 54.10 -31.95 14.47
CA ALA A 111 55.12 -32.06 13.42
C ALA A 111 56.39 -31.27 13.77
N GLN A 112 56.22 -30.05 14.31
CA GLN A 112 57.33 -29.23 14.79
C GLN A 112 58.09 -29.92 15.94
N LEU A 113 57.38 -30.50 16.90
CA LEU A 113 58.00 -31.23 18.01
C LEU A 113 58.83 -32.42 17.51
N ALA A 114 58.28 -33.21 16.58
CA ALA A 114 58.99 -34.34 15.97
C ALA A 114 60.24 -33.88 15.21
N ALA A 115 60.16 -32.77 14.46
CA ALA A 115 61.29 -32.20 13.75
C ALA A 115 62.41 -31.75 14.71
N ILE A 116 62.07 -31.08 15.82
CA ILE A 116 63.05 -30.66 16.84
C ILE A 116 63.76 -31.88 17.44
N ILE A 117 63.02 -32.92 17.80
CA ILE A 117 63.60 -34.16 18.34
C ILE A 117 64.56 -34.80 17.33
N ALA A 118 64.17 -34.90 16.07
CA ALA A 118 65.01 -35.48 15.02
C ALA A 118 66.32 -34.70 14.84
N VAL A 119 66.29 -33.37 14.91
CA VAL A 119 67.50 -32.52 14.85
C VAL A 119 68.40 -32.77 16.06
N ILE A 120 67.86 -32.82 17.28
CA ILE A 120 68.65 -33.05 18.50
C ILE A 120 69.34 -34.42 18.46
N PHE A 121 68.61 -35.48 18.12
CA PHE A 121 69.19 -36.82 18.00
C PHE A 121 70.19 -36.92 16.85
N GLY A 122 69.92 -36.31 15.70
CA GLY A 122 70.83 -36.31 14.56
C GLY A 122 72.16 -35.60 14.83
N VAL A 123 72.13 -34.48 15.58
CA VAL A 123 73.34 -33.74 15.99
C VAL A 123 74.09 -34.48 17.11
N GLY A 124 73.39 -35.15 18.04
CA GLY A 124 74.03 -35.88 19.13
C GLY A 124 74.66 -37.23 18.74
N LEU A 125 74.40 -37.72 17.53
CA LEU A 125 74.95 -38.98 16.99
C LEU A 125 76.14 -38.77 16.04
N MET A 126 76.47 -37.52 15.72
CA MET A 126 77.70 -37.10 15.02
C MET A 126 78.75 -36.61 16.01
#